data_AF-A0A1C5NS73-F1
#
_entry.id   AF-A0A1C5NS73-F1
#
_cell.length_a   1.000
_cell.length_b   1.000
_cell.length_c   1.000
_cell.angle_alpha   90.00
_cell.angle_beta   90.00
_cell.angle_gamma   90.00
#
_symmetry.space_group_name_H-M   'P 1'
#
loop_
_entity.id
_entity.type
_entity.pdbx_description
1 polymer ?
#
loop_
_entity_poly.entity_id
_entity_poly.type
_entity_poly.pdbx_seq_one_letter_code
_entity_poly.pdbx_strand_id
1 'polypeptide(L)'
;MNFETFLLMLMIVSIFTGLFTEAIKKTLDEFKKTYHSNFLAGIVAVALSAMVGAGYMIATETQINEKMAVYLIALVLLSWLSAMVGYDKVIQAIEQFRKK
;
A
#
# COMPACT_ATOMS: atom_id res chain seq x y z
N MET A 1 -7.15 12.43 -13.74
CA MET A 1 -7.56 11.09 -13.27
C MET A 1 -9.06 11.06 -13.04
N ASN A 2 -9.76 10.03 -13.57
CA ASN A 2 -11.18 9.81 -13.31
C ASN A 2 -11.37 8.96 -12.04
N PHE A 3 -12.56 8.97 -11.43
CA PHE A 3 -12.81 8.29 -10.14
C PHE A 3 -12.61 6.76 -10.22
N GLU A 4 -12.99 6.13 -11.32
CA GLU A 4 -12.75 4.69 -11.53
C GLU A 4 -11.25 4.36 -11.60
N THR A 5 -10.48 5.17 -12.32
CA THR A 5 -9.02 5.02 -12.42
C THR A 5 -8.35 5.17 -11.06
N PHE A 6 -8.84 6.11 -10.24
CA PHE A 6 -8.40 6.28 -8.86
C PHE A 6 -8.62 5.02 -8.03
N LEU A 7 -9.84 4.48 -8.04
CA LEU A 7 -10.19 3.28 -7.26
C LEU A 7 -9.40 2.05 -7.72
N LEU A 8 -9.16 1.92 -9.03
CA LEU A 8 -8.37 0.82 -9.57
C LEU A 8 -6.91 0.89 -9.10
N MET A 9 -6.29 2.07 -9.13
CA MET A 9 -4.94 2.26 -8.56
C MET A 9 -4.92 2.04 -7.06
N LEU A 10 -5.92 2.54 -6.33
CA LEU A 10 -6.04 2.37 -4.89
C LEU A 10 -6.07 0.89 -4.51
N MET A 11 -6.86 0.09 -5.23
CA MET A 11 -6.98 -1.34 -5.00
C MET A 11 -5.64 -2.05 -5.26
N ILE A 12 -4.99 -1.76 -6.38
CA ILE A 12 -3.67 -2.32 -6.73
C ILE A 12 -2.66 -1.98 -5.62
N VAL A 13 -2.50 -0.70 -5.31
CA VAL A 13 -1.53 -0.24 -4.30
C VAL A 13 -1.84 -0.84 -2.93
N SER A 14 -3.10 -0.92 -2.53
CA SER A 14 -3.50 -1.51 -1.24
C SER A 14 -3.13 -3.00 -1.14
N ILE A 15 -3.37 -3.78 -2.19
CA ILE A 15 -3.04 -5.22 -2.22
C ILE A 15 -1.52 -5.39 -2.18
N PHE A 16 -0.79 -4.68 -3.05
CA PHE A 16 0.67 -4.75 -3.10
C PHE A 16 1.31 -4.27 -1.79
N THR A 17 0.77 -3.23 -1.16
CA THR A 17 1.28 -2.73 0.13
C THR A 17 1.21 -3.82 1.19
N GLY A 18 0.10 -4.54 1.30
CA GLY A 18 -0.01 -5.68 2.22
C GLY A 18 1.04 -6.77 1.95
N LEU A 19 1.16 -7.19 0.68
CA LEU A 19 2.10 -8.23 0.25
C LEU A 19 3.57 -7.85 0.49
N PHE A 20 3.97 -6.64 0.07
CA PHE A 20 5.33 -6.14 0.27
C PHE A 20 5.64 -5.96 1.76
N THR A 21 4.66 -5.51 2.54
CA THR A 21 4.83 -5.41 3.99
C THR A 21 5.11 -6.80 4.57
N GLU A 22 4.37 -7.83 4.21
CA GLU A 22 4.62 -9.19 4.69
C GLU A 22 5.97 -9.75 4.23
N ALA A 23 6.36 -9.50 2.98
CA ALA A 23 7.66 -9.90 2.45
C ALA A 23 8.82 -9.25 3.24
N ILE A 24 8.75 -7.93 3.46
CA ILE A 24 9.78 -7.21 4.22
C ILE A 24 9.83 -7.69 5.67
N LYS A 25 8.70 -8.08 6.26
CA LYS A 25 8.67 -8.67 7.61
C LYS A 25 9.39 -10.01 7.67
N LYS A 26 9.09 -10.94 6.76
CA LYS A 26 9.79 -12.23 6.70
C LYS A 26 11.30 -12.02 6.59
N THR A 27 11.72 -11.08 5.75
CA THR A 27 13.13 -10.69 5.65
C THR A 27 13.67 -10.09 6.95
N LEU A 28 12.95 -9.17 7.62
CA LEU A 28 13.42 -8.56 8.87
C LEU A 28 13.42 -9.52 10.07
N ASP A 29 12.52 -10.51 10.10
CA ASP A 29 12.49 -11.59 11.07
C ASP A 29 13.72 -12.49 10.93
N GLU A 30 14.17 -12.75 9.70
CA GLU A 30 15.46 -13.41 9.44
C GLU A 30 16.64 -12.59 10.01
N PHE A 31 16.53 -11.25 10.00
CA PHE A 31 17.51 -10.34 10.61
C PHE A 31 17.32 -10.09 12.13
N LYS A 32 16.36 -10.76 12.81
CA LYS A 32 16.04 -10.60 14.24
C LYS A 32 15.76 -9.16 14.71
N LYS A 33 15.30 -8.27 13.84
CA LYS A 33 14.99 -6.87 14.22
C LYS A 33 13.55 -6.76 14.69
N THR A 34 13.29 -6.02 15.78
CA THR A 34 11.92 -5.69 16.21
C THR A 34 11.42 -4.46 15.44
N TYR A 35 10.20 -4.54 14.89
CA TYR A 35 9.60 -3.46 14.11
C TYR A 35 8.08 -3.42 14.28
N HIS A 36 7.51 -2.23 14.16
CA HIS A 36 6.07 -2.02 14.22
C HIS A 36 5.44 -2.21 12.85
N SER A 37 4.62 -3.25 12.75
CA SER A 37 3.93 -3.69 11.54
C SER A 37 3.16 -2.60 10.79
N ASN A 38 2.50 -1.70 11.52
CA ASN A 38 1.68 -0.63 10.94
C ASN A 38 2.53 0.52 10.39
N PHE A 39 3.70 0.77 11.00
CA PHE A 39 4.64 1.77 10.51
C PHE A 39 5.33 1.30 9.23
N LEU A 40 5.71 0.02 9.18
CA LEU A 40 6.26 -0.58 7.97
C LEU A 40 5.25 -0.55 6.82
N ALA A 41 3.98 -0.89 7.09
CA ALA A 41 2.91 -0.78 6.09
C ALA A 41 2.75 0.66 5.57
N GLY A 42 2.89 1.67 6.44
CA GLY A 42 2.84 3.08 6.02
C GLY A 42 3.98 3.47 5.10
N ILE A 43 5.21 3.07 5.41
CA ILE A 43 6.39 3.33 4.54
C ILE A 43 6.20 2.68 3.18
N VAL A 44 5.78 1.41 3.16
CA VAL A 44 5.55 0.66 1.92
C VAL A 44 4.42 1.27 1.11
N ALA A 45 3.34 1.71 1.77
CA ALA A 45 2.22 2.39 1.12
C ALA A 45 2.71 3.65 0.42
N VAL A 46 3.41 4.54 1.14
CA VAL A 46 3.93 5.80 0.57
C VAL A 46 4.83 5.54 -0.63
N ALA A 47 5.75 4.57 -0.53
CA ALA A 47 6.67 4.22 -1.62
C ALA A 47 5.94 3.68 -2.86
N LEU A 48 4.99 2.77 -2.68
CA LEU A 48 4.21 2.19 -3.78
C LEU A 48 3.25 3.21 -4.40
N SER A 49 2.58 4.04 -3.58
CA SER A 49 1.71 5.12 -4.06
C SER A 49 2.50 6.15 -4.87
N ALA A 50 3.72 6.48 -4.47
CA ALA A 50 4.59 7.38 -5.22
C ALA A 50 5.03 6.76 -6.56
N MET A 51 5.43 5.47 -6.58
CA MET A 51 5.78 4.76 -7.82
C MET A 51 4.59 4.66 -8.79
N VAL A 52 3.40 4.29 -8.29
CA VAL A 52 2.20 4.17 -9.13
C VAL A 52 1.73 5.53 -9.61
N GLY A 53 1.80 6.56 -8.75
CA GLY A 53 1.49 7.93 -9.13
C GLY A 53 2.41 8.47 -10.22
N ALA A 54 3.73 8.27 -10.09
CA ALA A 54 4.71 8.65 -11.10
C ALA A 54 4.55 7.84 -12.40
N GLY A 55 4.33 6.53 -12.29
CA GLY A 55 4.07 5.66 -13.43
C GLY A 55 2.81 6.06 -14.21
N TYR A 56 1.75 6.47 -13.50
CA TYR A 56 0.55 7.01 -14.15
C TYR A 56 0.83 8.29 -14.90
N MET A 57 1.55 9.25 -14.29
CA MET A 57 1.89 10.52 -14.93
C MET A 57 2.69 10.34 -16.23
N ILE A 58 3.65 9.40 -16.23
CA ILE A 58 4.44 9.07 -17.42
C ILE A 58 3.57 8.40 -18.47
N ALA A 59 2.73 7.43 -18.09
CA ALA A 59 1.89 6.68 -19.01
C ALA A 59 0.81 7.54 -19.70
N THR A 60 0.35 8.61 -19.06
CA THR A 60 -0.70 9.47 -19.59
C THR A 60 -0.19 10.83 -20.09
N GLU A 61 1.13 11.07 -20.07
CA GLU A 61 1.78 12.34 -20.48
C GLU A 61 1.10 13.59 -19.92
N THR A 62 0.52 13.50 -18.71
CA THR A 62 -0.39 14.53 -18.20
C THR A 62 0.27 15.40 -17.13
N GLN A 63 0.09 16.72 -17.22
CA GLN A 63 0.48 17.63 -16.14
C GLN A 63 -0.36 17.42 -14.88
N ILE A 64 0.25 17.67 -13.71
CA ILE A 64 -0.48 17.64 -12.44
C ILE A 64 -1.50 18.78 -12.41
N ASN A 65 -2.77 18.40 -12.53
CA ASN A 65 -3.91 19.26 -12.28
C ASN A 65 -4.25 19.24 -10.78
N GLU A 66 -4.86 20.30 -10.26
CA GLU A 66 -5.28 20.45 -8.85
C GLU A 66 -6.12 19.26 -8.37
N LYS A 67 -7.05 18.78 -9.20
CA LYS A 67 -7.87 17.60 -8.89
C LYS A 67 -7.03 16.32 -8.74
N MET A 68 -5.97 16.17 -9.53
CA MET A 68 -5.10 15.00 -9.50
C MET A 68 -4.23 14.98 -8.24
N ALA A 69 -3.76 16.15 -7.79
CA ALA A 69 -3.01 16.28 -6.54
C ALA A 69 -3.84 15.81 -5.34
N VAL A 70 -5.12 16.20 -5.26
CA VAL A 70 -6.03 15.74 -4.21
C VAL A 70 -6.19 14.22 -4.24
N TYR A 71 -6.37 13.63 -5.42
CA TYR A 71 -6.47 12.18 -5.54
C TYR A 71 -5.17 11.45 -5.20
N LEU A 72 -3.99 12.00 -5.48
CA LEU A 72 -2.72 11.37 -5.09
C LEU A 72 -2.51 11.39 -3.58
N ILE A 73 -2.88 12.48 -2.90
CA ILE A 73 -2.87 12.55 -1.43
C ILE A 73 -3.85 11.53 -0.86
N ALA A 74 -5.07 11.46 -1.41
CA ALA A 74 -6.06 10.47 -1.02
C ALA A 74 -5.59 9.04 -1.30
N LEU A 75 -4.86 8.81 -2.40
CA LEU A 75 -4.29 7.51 -2.75
C LEU A 75 -3.36 7.02 -1.64
N VAL A 76 -2.43 7.86 -1.18
CA VAL A 76 -1.47 7.53 -0.11
C VAL A 76 -2.17 7.22 1.20
N LEU A 77 -3.10 8.09 1.62
CA LEU A 77 -3.78 7.93 2.91
C LEU A 77 -4.74 6.73 2.90
N LEU A 78 -5.55 6.59 1.86
CA LEU A 78 -6.51 5.51 1.76
C LEU A 78 -5.82 4.17 1.48
N SER A 79 -4.75 4.12 0.69
CA SER A 79 -4.01 2.86 0.47
C SER A 79 -3.37 2.38 1.77
N TRP A 80 -2.87 3.29 2.61
CA TRP A 80 -2.35 2.94 3.92
C TRP A 80 -3.44 2.39 4.85
N LEU A 81 -4.58 3.07 4.94
CA LEU A 81 -5.71 2.62 5.77
C LEU A 81 -6.28 1.28 5.28
N SER A 82 -6.49 1.12 3.97
CA SER A 82 -6.97 -0.12 3.36
C SER A 82 -5.96 -1.26 3.55
N ALA A 83 -4.66 -0.97 3.45
CA ALA A 83 -3.62 -1.94 3.74
C ALA A 83 -3.59 -2.33 5.22
N MET A 84 -3.83 -1.43 6.18
CA MET A 84 -3.93 -1.81 7.60
C MET A 84 -5.08 -2.78 7.85
N VAL A 85 -6.29 -2.47 7.35
CA VAL A 85 -7.47 -3.32 7.54
C VAL A 85 -7.29 -4.67 6.84
N GLY A 86 -6.70 -4.67 5.64
CA GLY A 86 -6.36 -5.91 4.92
C GLY A 86 -5.27 -6.71 5.63
N TYR A 87 -4.23 -6.04 6.10
CA TYR A 87 -3.11 -6.62 6.83
C TYR A 87 -3.56 -7.32 8.12
N ASP A 88 -4.38 -6.66 8.93
CA ASP A 88 -4.89 -7.24 10.19
C ASP A 88 -5.66 -8.54 9.93
N LYS A 89 -6.45 -8.59 8.85
CA LYS A 89 -7.16 -9.79 8.42
C LYS A 89 -6.22 -10.91 7.95
N VAL A 90 -5.15 -10.58 7.23
CA VAL A 90 -4.15 -11.56 6.77
C VAL A 90 -3.38 -12.16 7.96
N ILE A 91 -2.97 -11.35 8.93
CA ILE A 91 -2.33 -11.83 10.17
C ILE A 91 -3.26 -12.76 10.94
N GLN A 92 -4.52 -12.35 11.11
CA GLN A 92 -5.52 -13.20 11.78
C GLN A 92 -5.68 -14.55 11.07
N ALA A 93 -5.70 -14.57 9.73
CA ALA A 93 -5.77 -15.81 8.97
C ALA A 93 -4.52 -16.69 9.20
N ILE A 94 -3.32 -16.12 9.13
CA ILE A 94 -2.06 -16.86 9.37
C ILE A 94 -2.00 -17.42 10.79
N GLU A 95 -2.41 -16.64 11.79
CA GLU A 95 -2.47 -17.11 13.18
C GLU A 95 -3.49 -18.24 13.38
N GLN A 96 -4.62 -18.20 12.69
CA GLN A 96 -5.61 -19.29 12.71
C GLN A 96 -5.04 -20.57 12.09
N PHE A 97 -4.27 -20.48 11.01
CA PHE A 97 -3.59 -21.64 10.44
C PHE A 97 -2.48 -22.19 11.35
N ARG A 98 -1.78 -21.32 12.10
CA ARG A 98 -0.71 -21.74 13.02
C ARG A 98 -1.21 -22.36 14.33
N LYS A 99 -2.42 -22.01 14.78
CA LYS A 99 -3.06 -22.59 15.98
C LYS A 99 -3.77 -23.91 15.70
N LYS A 100 -3.84 -24.35 14.45
CA LYS A 100 -4.43 -25.61 14.03
C LYS A 100 -3.34 -26.66 13.82
#